data_AF-A0A1H0HWG4-F1
#
_entry.id   AF-A0A1H0HWG4-F1
#
_cell.length_a   1.000
_cell.length_b   1.000
_cell.length_c   1.000
_cell.angle_alpha   90.00
_cell.angle_beta   90.00
_cell.angle_gamma   90.00
#
_symmetry.space_group_name_H-M   'P 1'
#
loop_
_entity.id
_entity.type
_entity.pdbx_description
1 polymer ?
#
loop_
_entity_poly.entity_id
_entity_poly.type
_entity_poly.pdbx_seq_one_letter_code
_entity_poly.pdbx_strand_id
1 'polypeptide(L)'
;MFWIFMMLGATFTFIIAITAINADAKQKMNKSELGKEAAKKNGVKTKHGKYDIKIWKVSNPYPDLCFRTEFSQKGKLVHKDIAYFDNEESYTDVMKYFVKEFDKKKKEESSMEDRASLNQFELEAWDGDVYEEDTVELPKQK
;
A
#
# COMPACT_ATOMS: atom_id res chain seq x y z
N MET A 1 -20.91 -53.53 29.75
CA MET A 1 -19.73 -52.70 29.41
C MET A 1 -19.60 -52.40 27.91
N PHE A 2 -19.94 -53.33 27.00
CA PHE A 2 -19.84 -53.11 25.54
C PHE A 2 -20.58 -51.85 25.01
N TRP A 3 -21.77 -51.57 25.53
CA TRP A 3 -22.58 -50.39 25.16
C TRP A 3 -21.90 -49.05 25.47
N ILE A 4 -21.09 -48.98 26.53
CA ILE A 4 -20.37 -47.76 26.91
C ILE A 4 -19.24 -47.49 25.93
N PHE A 5 -18.52 -48.53 25.50
CA PHE A 5 -17.48 -48.41 24.48
C PHE A 5 -18.05 -48.02 23.11
N MET A 6 -19.24 -48.51 22.75
CA MET A 6 -19.89 -48.13 21.49
C MET A 6 -20.34 -46.66 21.47
N MET A 7 -20.86 -46.16 22.59
CA MET A 7 -21.20 -44.73 22.76
C MET A 7 -19.96 -43.83 22.75
N LEU A 8 -18.86 -44.26 23.37
CA LEU A 8 -17.58 -43.54 23.35
C LEU A 8 -16.97 -43.45 21.94
N GLY A 9 -17.05 -44.52 21.14
CA GLY A 9 -16.59 -44.49 19.74
C GLY A 9 -17.43 -43.56 18.85
N ALA A 10 -18.76 -43.56 19.02
CA ALA A 10 -19.66 -42.70 18.25
C ALA A 10 -19.43 -41.21 18.57
N THR A 11 -19.19 -40.86 19.84
CA THR A 11 -18.92 -39.48 20.24
C THR A 11 -17.55 -38.99 19.79
N PHE A 12 -16.51 -39.84 19.86
CA PHE A 12 -15.18 -39.48 19.37
C PHE A 12 -15.15 -39.23 17.86
N THR A 13 -15.81 -40.10 17.08
CA THR A 13 -15.90 -39.94 15.62
C THR A 13 -16.70 -38.70 15.22
N PHE A 14 -17.75 -38.37 15.97
CA PHE A 14 -18.53 -37.15 15.77
C PHE A 14 -17.72 -35.86 16.05
N ILE A 15 -16.92 -35.83 17.11
CA ILE A 15 -16.03 -34.69 17.43
C ILE A 15 -14.96 -34.50 16.35
N ILE A 16 -14.39 -35.60 15.84
CA ILE A 16 -13.41 -35.56 14.75
C ILE A 16 -14.06 -35.05 13.45
N ALA A 17 -15.28 -35.49 13.14
CA ALA A 17 -16.01 -35.01 11.97
C ALA A 17 -16.31 -33.50 12.04
N ILE A 18 -16.74 -33.00 13.21
CA ILE A 18 -16.99 -31.56 13.39
C ILE A 18 -15.70 -30.75 13.31
N THR A 19 -14.61 -31.23 13.91
CA THR A 19 -13.31 -30.52 13.85
C THR A 19 -12.73 -30.51 12.43
N ALA A 20 -12.88 -31.60 11.65
CA ALA A 20 -12.49 -31.64 10.24
C ALA A 20 -13.31 -30.67 9.38
N ILE A 21 -14.63 -30.62 9.55
CA ILE A 21 -15.51 -29.66 8.84
C ILE A 21 -15.14 -28.21 9.19
N ASN A 22 -14.81 -27.92 10.46
CA ASN A 22 -14.39 -26.59 10.88
C ASN A 22 -12.98 -26.22 10.37
N ALA A 23 -12.08 -27.18 10.20
CA ALA A 23 -10.76 -26.97 9.58
C ALA A 23 -10.90 -26.63 8.08
N ASP A 24 -11.75 -27.35 7.36
CA ASP A 24 -12.06 -27.08 5.95
C ASP A 24 -12.82 -25.76 5.75
N ALA A 25 -13.71 -25.40 6.69
CA ALA A 25 -14.40 -24.11 6.68
C ALA A 25 -13.43 -22.94 6.88
N LYS A 26 -12.45 -23.05 7.79
CA LYS A 26 -11.39 -22.05 7.95
C LYS A 26 -10.52 -21.92 6.69
N GLN A 27 -10.25 -23.03 6.00
CA GLN A 27 -9.46 -23.02 4.77
C GLN A 27 -10.24 -22.42 3.57
N LYS A 28 -11.56 -22.63 3.49
CA LYS A 28 -12.43 -21.99 2.48
C LYS A 28 -12.71 -20.51 2.76
N MET A 29 -12.73 -20.10 4.03
CA MET A 29 -12.89 -18.68 4.40
C MET A 29 -11.74 -17.84 3.84
N ASN A 30 -10.51 -18.35 3.87
CA ASN A 30 -9.33 -17.66 3.34
C ASN A 30 -9.33 -17.45 1.82
N LYS A 31 -10.06 -18.26 1.03
CA LYS A 31 -10.16 -18.07 -0.44
C LYS A 31 -11.28 -17.12 -0.87
N SER A 32 -12.30 -16.89 -0.04
CA SER A 32 -13.52 -16.12 -0.40
C SER A 32 -13.39 -14.59 -0.25
N GLU A 33 -12.38 -14.13 0.49
CA GLU A 33 -12.16 -12.70 0.79
C GLU A 33 -11.14 -12.01 -0.14
N LEU A 34 -10.50 -12.77 -1.04
CA LEU A 34 -9.56 -12.23 -2.02
C LEU A 34 -10.29 -11.32 -3.02
N GLY A 35 -9.85 -10.06 -3.13
CA GLY A 35 -10.45 -9.07 -4.02
C GLY A 35 -11.68 -8.34 -3.47
N LYS A 36 -12.11 -8.63 -2.24
CA LYS A 36 -13.15 -7.85 -1.55
C LYS A 36 -12.53 -6.73 -0.73
N GLU A 37 -13.27 -5.63 -0.59
CA GLU A 37 -12.89 -4.50 0.27
C GLU A 37 -12.73 -5.00 1.71
N ALA A 38 -11.50 -4.99 2.20
CA ALA A 38 -11.14 -5.58 3.50
C ALA A 38 -11.47 -4.61 4.64
N ALA A 39 -11.26 -3.31 4.42
CA ALA A 39 -11.65 -2.28 5.37
C ALA A 39 -11.86 -0.93 4.68
N LYS A 40 -12.82 -0.15 5.21
CA LYS A 40 -13.05 1.25 4.84
C LYS A 40 -13.07 2.11 6.08
N LYS A 41 -12.32 3.20 6.06
CA LYS A 41 -12.39 4.22 7.11
C LYS A 41 -12.46 5.60 6.49
N ASN A 42 -13.59 6.26 6.70
CA ASN A 42 -13.77 7.64 6.26
C ASN A 42 -13.12 8.57 7.27
N GLY A 43 -12.49 9.62 6.77
CA GLY A 43 -12.05 10.72 7.60
C GLY A 43 -10.88 10.45 8.52
N VAL A 44 -9.93 9.61 8.10
CA VAL A 44 -8.66 9.40 8.80
C VAL A 44 -7.85 10.71 8.76
N LYS A 45 -7.45 11.19 9.95
CA LYS A 45 -6.58 12.36 10.08
C LYS A 45 -5.14 11.90 9.84
N THR A 46 -4.50 12.48 8.83
CA THR A 46 -3.06 12.38 8.59
C THR A 46 -2.43 13.76 8.85
N LYS A 47 -1.10 13.87 8.81
CA LYS A 47 -0.43 15.18 9.00
C LYS A 47 -0.78 16.20 7.91
N HIS A 48 -1.14 15.70 6.72
CA HIS A 48 -1.42 16.51 5.54
C HIS A 48 -2.92 16.70 5.27
N GLY A 49 -3.78 16.38 6.24
CA GLY A 49 -5.22 16.61 6.14
C GLY A 49 -6.07 15.39 6.49
N LYS A 50 -7.31 15.39 6.01
CA LYS A 50 -8.28 14.33 6.27
C LYS A 50 -8.57 13.56 5.00
N TYR A 51 -8.44 12.24 5.05
CA TYR A 51 -8.53 11.33 3.91
C TYR A 51 -9.47 10.16 4.21
N ASP A 52 -10.17 9.70 3.20
CA ASP A 52 -10.92 8.46 3.22
C ASP A 52 -10.00 7.35 2.73
N ILE A 53 -9.85 6.29 3.54
CA ILE A 53 -8.92 5.20 3.24
C ILE A 53 -9.71 3.91 3.03
N LYS A 54 -9.37 3.21 1.95
CA LYS A 54 -9.87 1.87 1.64
C LYS A 54 -8.70 0.90 1.55
N ILE A 55 -8.87 -0.29 2.12
CA ILE A 55 -7.89 -1.36 2.09
C ILE A 55 -8.53 -2.57 1.42
N TRP A 56 -7.78 -3.22 0.53
CA TRP A 56 -8.15 -4.47 -0.13
C TRP A 56 -7.11 -5.53 0.15
N LYS A 57 -7.57 -6.75 0.39
CA LYS A 57 -6.70 -7.93 0.44
C LYS A 57 -6.53 -8.46 -0.99
N VAL A 58 -5.28 -8.54 -1.44
CA VAL A 58 -4.94 -8.94 -2.81
C VAL A 58 -4.31 -10.33 -2.79
N SER A 59 -4.57 -11.13 -3.82
CA SER A 59 -3.93 -12.43 -4.00
C SER A 59 -2.46 -12.26 -4.30
N ASN A 60 -1.61 -12.95 -3.54
CA ASN A 60 -0.17 -13.00 -3.73
C ASN A 60 0.25 -14.45 -4.02
N PRO A 61 1.13 -14.72 -4.99
CA PRO A 61 1.71 -16.05 -5.18
C PRO A 61 2.67 -16.48 -4.06
N TYR A 62 3.14 -15.54 -3.24
CA TYR A 62 4.05 -15.78 -2.11
C TYR A 62 3.29 -15.99 -0.79
N PRO A 63 3.94 -16.55 0.26
CA PRO A 63 3.29 -16.77 1.56
C PRO A 63 2.85 -15.48 2.25
N ASP A 64 3.38 -14.33 1.84
CA ASP A 64 3.11 -13.03 2.46
C ASP A 64 1.72 -12.49 2.11
N LEU A 65 1.11 -11.80 3.07
CA LEU A 65 -0.17 -11.12 2.87
C LEU A 65 0.04 -9.81 2.12
N CYS A 66 -0.64 -9.66 0.97
CA CYS A 66 -0.60 -8.44 0.18
C CYS A 66 -1.84 -7.59 0.44
N PHE A 67 -1.63 -6.33 0.83
CA PHE A 67 -2.69 -5.35 0.95
C PHE A 67 -2.47 -4.18 0.00
N ARG A 68 -3.55 -3.75 -0.65
CA ARG A 68 -3.61 -2.51 -1.42
C ARG A 68 -4.37 -1.48 -0.60
N THR A 69 -3.93 -0.23 -0.64
CA THR A 69 -4.60 0.90 -0.04
C THR A 69 -4.90 1.97 -1.08
N GLU A 70 -5.98 2.72 -0.88
CA GLU A 70 -6.31 3.93 -1.63
C GLU A 70 -6.73 5.03 -0.66
N PHE A 71 -6.08 6.18 -0.81
CA PHE A 71 -6.39 7.42 -0.12
C PHE A 71 -7.19 8.32 -1.05
N SER A 72 -8.40 8.67 -0.64
CA SER A 72 -9.27 9.60 -1.34
C SER A 72 -9.49 10.87 -0.52
N GLN A 73 -9.63 12.01 -1.19
CA GLN A 73 -9.98 13.27 -0.57
C GLN A 73 -11.07 13.95 -1.40
N LYS A 74 -12.19 14.31 -0.77
CA LYS A 74 -13.35 14.93 -1.45
C LYS A 74 -13.83 14.10 -2.67
N GLY A 75 -13.79 12.77 -2.55
CA GLY A 75 -14.20 11.85 -3.62
C GLY A 75 -13.19 11.65 -4.76
N LYS A 76 -12.01 12.29 -4.72
CA LYS A 76 -10.93 12.09 -5.68
C LYS A 76 -9.86 11.17 -5.10
N LEU A 77 -9.36 10.22 -5.88
CA LEU A 77 -8.21 9.39 -5.52
C LEU A 77 -6.95 10.28 -5.50
N VAL A 78 -6.26 10.32 -4.36
CA VAL A 78 -5.04 11.12 -4.15
C VAL A 78 -3.81 10.24 -4.15
N HIS A 79 -3.88 9.05 -3.57
CA HIS A 79 -2.75 8.14 -3.49
C HIS A 79 -3.20 6.69 -3.44
N LYS A 80 -2.36 5.79 -3.95
CA LYS A 80 -2.53 4.34 -3.86
C LYS A 80 -1.20 3.71 -3.54
N ASP A 81 -1.23 2.66 -2.72
CA ASP A 81 -0.02 1.94 -2.34
C ASP A 81 -0.29 0.46 -2.16
N ILE A 82 0.77 -0.34 -2.17
CA ILE A 82 0.72 -1.79 -1.96
C ILE A 82 1.85 -2.17 -1.01
N ALA A 83 1.53 -2.95 0.01
CA ALA A 83 2.51 -3.47 0.96
C ALA A 83 2.27 -4.95 1.25
N TYR A 84 3.36 -5.62 1.62
CA TYR A 84 3.41 -7.03 1.98
C TYR A 84 3.68 -7.16 3.48
N PHE A 85 3.03 -8.13 4.11
CA PHE A 85 3.14 -8.39 5.54
C PHE A 85 3.36 -9.88 5.76
N ASP A 86 4.36 -10.20 6.59
CA ASP A 86 4.80 -11.58 6.84
C ASP A 86 3.80 -12.35 7.72
N ASN A 87 2.96 -11.65 8.49
CA ASN A 87 2.01 -12.22 9.45
C ASN A 87 0.58 -11.65 9.26
N GLU A 88 -0.41 -12.33 9.85
CA GLU A 88 -1.78 -11.83 9.98
C GLU A 88 -1.82 -10.58 10.89
N GLU A 89 -1.59 -9.42 10.29
CA GLU A 89 -1.73 -8.12 10.93
C GLU A 89 -3.21 -7.71 11.02
N SER A 90 -3.57 -7.04 12.12
CA SER A 90 -4.89 -6.41 12.23
C SER A 90 -5.05 -5.34 11.16
N TYR A 91 -6.25 -5.20 10.58
CA TYR A 91 -6.55 -4.12 9.63
C TYR A 91 -6.26 -2.73 10.19
N THR A 92 -6.29 -2.56 11.52
CA THR A 92 -5.91 -1.31 12.17
C THR A 92 -4.41 -1.02 12.03
N ASP A 93 -3.57 -2.05 12.14
CA ASP A 93 -2.12 -1.90 12.09
C ASP A 93 -1.63 -1.77 10.65
N VAL A 94 -2.24 -2.51 9.71
CA VAL A 94 -2.08 -2.28 8.26
C VAL A 94 -2.45 -0.83 7.88
N MET A 95 -3.56 -0.31 8.42
CA MET A 95 -3.97 1.08 8.19
C MET A 95 -2.95 2.09 8.73
N LYS A 96 -2.44 1.88 9.95
CA LYS A 96 -1.40 2.76 10.54
C LYS A 96 -0.12 2.75 9.71
N TYR A 97 0.29 1.58 9.23
CA TYR A 97 1.45 1.43 8.35
C TYR A 97 1.29 2.30 7.11
N PHE A 98 0.17 2.16 6.40
CA PHE A 98 -0.07 2.95 5.19
C PHE A 98 -0.20 4.46 5.46
N VAL A 99 -0.81 4.87 6.57
CA VAL A 99 -0.86 6.30 6.95
C VAL A 99 0.54 6.85 7.20
N LYS A 100 1.41 6.08 7.86
CA LYS A 100 2.80 6.48 8.14
C LYS A 100 3.62 6.59 6.86
N GLU A 101 3.51 5.62 5.95
CA GLU A 101 4.19 5.65 4.65
C GLU A 101 3.68 6.80 3.77
N PHE A 102 2.36 7.05 3.78
CA PHE A 102 1.77 8.19 3.07
C PHE A 102 2.31 9.53 3.59
N ASP A 103 2.36 9.74 4.91
CA ASP A 103 2.92 10.95 5.51
C ASP A 103 4.42 11.11 5.20
N LYS A 104 5.17 10.00 5.15
CA LYS A 104 6.60 10.01 4.79
C LYS A 104 6.79 10.44 3.34
N LYS A 105 6.07 9.83 2.39
CA LYS A 105 6.11 10.19 0.97
C LYS A 105 5.74 11.65 0.74
N LYS A 106 4.69 12.14 1.40
CA LYS A 106 4.27 13.55 1.27
C LYS A 106 5.32 14.54 1.79
N LYS A 107 6.04 14.19 2.85
CA LYS A 107 7.16 14.99 3.36
C LYS A 107 8.36 14.99 2.41
N GLU A 108 8.63 13.87 1.75
CA GLU A 108 9.70 13.76 0.75
C GLU A 108 9.37 14.59 -0.49
N GLU A 109 8.13 14.50 -1.00
CA GLU A 109 7.63 15.31 -2.13
C GLU A 109 7.78 16.82 -1.85
N SER A 110 7.32 17.30 -0.69
CA SER A 110 7.45 18.72 -0.35
C SER A 110 8.92 19.15 -0.29
N SER A 111 9.81 18.33 0.27
CA SER A 111 11.24 18.65 0.33
C SER A 111 11.94 18.67 -1.03
N MET A 112 11.40 17.95 -2.03
CA MET A 112 11.91 18.00 -3.41
C MET A 112 11.41 19.23 -4.14
N GLU A 113 10.14 19.61 -3.97
CA GLU A 113 9.58 20.86 -4.53
C GLU A 113 10.26 22.10 -3.95
N ASP A 114 10.56 22.10 -2.65
CA ASP A 114 11.31 23.17 -1.99
C ASP A 114 12.74 23.28 -2.55
N ARG A 115 13.38 22.15 -2.88
CA ARG A 115 14.70 22.15 -3.51
C ARG A 115 14.67 22.56 -4.98
N ALA A 116 13.62 22.18 -5.71
CA ALA A 116 13.44 22.57 -7.11
C ALA A 116 13.17 24.08 -7.24
N SER A 117 12.39 24.66 -6.33
CA SER A 117 12.15 26.11 -6.27
C SER A 117 13.40 26.89 -5.81
N LEU A 118 14.20 26.35 -4.89
CA LEU A 118 15.50 26.94 -4.50
C LEU A 118 16.56 26.87 -5.62
N ASN A 119 16.48 25.88 -6.52
CA ASN A 119 17.38 25.74 -7.66
C ASN A 119 16.88 26.46 -8.93
N GLN A 120 15.73 27.13 -8.87
CA GLN A 120 15.26 28.02 -9.92
C GLN A 120 16.05 29.33 -9.81
N PHE A 121 17.31 29.31 -10.25
CA PHE A 121 18.10 30.51 -10.48
C PHE A 121 17.25 31.50 -11.29
N GLU A 122 17.14 32.73 -10.81
CA GLU A 122 16.66 33.88 -11.57
C GLU A 122 17.53 33.97 -12.83
N LEU A 123 16.97 33.55 -13.97
CA LEU A 123 17.38 34.09 -15.25
C LEU A 123 16.95 35.56 -15.24
N GLU A 124 17.75 36.42 -14.58
CA GLU A 124 17.79 37.82 -14.94
C GLU A 124 18.02 37.84 -16.45
N ALA A 125 17.02 38.34 -17.19
CA ALA A 125 17.18 38.63 -18.59
C ALA A 125 18.29 39.67 -18.71
N TRP A 126 19.51 39.22 -19.00
CA TRP A 126 20.60 40.08 -19.42
C TRP A 126 20.24 40.61 -20.81
N ASP A 127 19.45 41.68 -20.82
CA ASP A 127 19.40 42.66 -21.92
C ASP A 127 20.78 43.33 -21.95
N GLY A 128 21.66 42.74 -22.75
CA GLY A 128 23.02 43.21 -22.94
C GLY A 128 23.44 42.90 -24.37
N ASP A 129 23.09 43.81 -25.28
CA ASP A 129 23.79 43.98 -26.54
C ASP A 129 25.32 44.04 -26.31
N VAL A 130 26.07 43.91 -27.41
CA VAL A 130 27.52 44.09 -27.60
C VAL A 130 28.40 42.85 -27.28
N TYR A 131 29.19 42.25 -28.18
CA TYR A 131 29.95 42.74 -29.35
C TYR A 131 30.01 41.75 -30.52
N GLU A 132 30.33 42.35 -31.66
CA GLU A 132 30.51 41.85 -33.03
C GLU A 132 31.50 40.67 -33.19
N GLU A 133 31.24 39.94 -34.29
CA GLU A 133 32.17 39.22 -35.16
C GLU A 133 33.61 39.01 -34.64
N ASP A 134 33.93 37.77 -34.26
CA ASP A 134 35.22 37.21 -34.63
C ASP A 134 35.10 35.71 -34.90
N THR A 135 35.42 35.37 -36.14
CA THR A 135 35.27 34.06 -36.76
C THR A 135 36.39 33.16 -36.23
N VAL A 136 36.10 32.25 -35.30
CA VAL A 136 37.08 31.24 -34.89
C VAL A 136 36.93 30.00 -35.77
N GLU A 137 37.79 29.92 -36.79
CA GLU A 137 37.91 28.78 -37.70
C GLU A 137 38.16 27.46 -36.94
N LEU A 138 37.33 26.45 -37.20
CA LEU A 138 37.50 25.09 -36.66
C LEU A 138 38.66 24.37 -37.37
N PRO A 139 39.60 23.72 -36.65
CA PRO A 139 40.69 22.99 -37.27
C PRO A 139 40.19 21.71 -37.96
N LYS A 140 40.52 21.56 -39.25
CA LYS A 140 40.17 20.38 -40.07
C LYS A 140 40.96 19.14 -39.62
N GLN A 141 40.28 17.99 -39.53
CA GLN A 141 40.87 16.68 -39.21
C GLN A 141 41.90 16.23 -40.25
N LYS A 142 42.98 15.59 -39.78
CA LYS A 142 43.84 14.71 -40.57
C LYS A 142 43.44 13.26 -40.32
#